data_AF-A0A7Y4AID6-F1
#
_entry.id   AF-A0A7Y4AID6-F1
#
_cell.length_a   1.000
_cell.length_b   1.000
_cell.length_c   1.000
_cell.angle_alpha   90.00
_cell.angle_beta   90.00
_cell.angle_gamma   90.00
#
_symmetry.space_group_name_H-M   'P 1'
#
loop_
_entity.id
_entity.type
_entity.pdbx_description
1 polymer ?
#
loop_
_entity_poly.entity_id
_entity_poly.type
_entity_poly.pdbx_seq_one_letter_code
_entity_poly.pdbx_strand_id
1 'polypeptide(L)'
;MSGLNTERAVFDIVHAINVLAMANTDVILIFARFSGHVNSFEVDADPKGTVYEKGVRPDRLMREYVYFDHPNALEKLLSIESQLTELIITAREEAESEAKAEVEA
;
A
#
# COMPACT_ATOMS: atom_id res chain seq x y z
N MET A 1 -21.33 14.10 -14.78
CA MET A 1 -21.35 13.71 -13.36
C MET A 1 -20.53 14.74 -12.61
N SER A 2 -21.05 15.33 -11.54
CA SER A 2 -20.42 16.46 -10.84
C SER A 2 -19.10 16.05 -10.17
N GLY A 3 -18.11 16.95 -10.15
CA GLY A 3 -16.79 16.71 -9.56
C GLY A 3 -16.81 16.30 -8.08
N LEU A 4 -17.91 16.58 -7.37
CA LEU A 4 -18.14 16.20 -5.97
C LEU A 4 -18.19 14.66 -5.76
N ASN A 5 -18.64 13.91 -6.78
CA ASN A 5 -18.59 12.43 -6.73
C ASN A 5 -17.16 11.91 -6.89
N THR A 6 -16.31 12.61 -7.66
CA THR A 6 -14.91 12.22 -7.88
C THR A 6 -14.06 12.49 -6.64
N GLU A 7 -14.27 13.62 -5.95
CA GLU A 7 -13.58 13.92 -4.69
C GLU A 7 -13.90 12.90 -3.60
N ARG A 8 -15.19 12.52 -3.46
CA ARG A 8 -15.58 11.47 -2.52
C ARG A 8 -14.92 10.14 -2.87
N ALA A 9 -14.93 9.74 -4.14
CA ALA A 9 -14.31 8.49 -4.58
C ALA A 9 -12.79 8.45 -4.28
N VAL A 10 -12.08 9.56 -4.45
CA VAL A 10 -10.66 9.66 -4.08
C VAL A 10 -10.46 9.39 -2.59
N PHE A 11 -11.25 10.01 -1.72
CA PHE A 11 -11.15 9.78 -0.28
C PHE A 11 -11.54 8.36 0.14
N ASP A 12 -12.53 7.76 -0.53
CA ASP A 12 -12.95 6.39 -0.27
C ASP A 12 -11.80 5.40 -0.58
N ILE A 13 -11.07 5.57 -1.69
CA ILE A 13 -9.91 4.71 -2.02
C ILE A 13 -8.73 4.96 -1.08
N VAL A 14 -8.44 6.22 -0.72
CA VAL A 14 -7.41 6.53 0.30
C VAL A 14 -7.76 5.85 1.63
N HIS A 15 -9.03 5.85 2.02
CA HIS A 15 -9.48 5.15 3.21
C HIS A 15 -9.29 3.63 3.08
N ALA A 16 -9.67 3.03 1.95
CA ALA A 16 -9.47 1.60 1.70
C ALA A 16 -7.99 1.19 1.80
N ILE A 17 -7.08 1.97 1.22
CA ILE A 17 -5.62 1.74 1.33
C ILE A 17 -5.15 1.79 2.78
N ASN A 18 -5.62 2.76 3.57
CA ASN A 18 -5.28 2.83 4.99
C ASN A 18 -5.80 1.62 5.77
N VAL A 19 -7.01 1.15 5.47
CA VAL A 19 -7.56 -0.07 6.07
C VAL A 19 -6.72 -1.30 5.71
N LEU A 20 -6.31 -1.45 4.45
CA LEU A 20 -5.40 -2.52 4.02
C LEU A 20 -4.07 -2.47 4.78
N ALA A 21 -3.49 -1.28 4.93
CA ALA A 21 -2.25 -1.09 5.68
C ALA A 21 -2.38 -1.52 7.15
N MET A 22 -3.45 -1.09 7.82
CA MET A 22 -3.69 -1.38 9.24
C MET A 22 -4.08 -2.83 9.50
N ALA A 23 -4.75 -3.49 8.56
CA ALA A 23 -5.23 -4.86 8.72
C ALA A 23 -4.18 -5.93 8.43
N ASN A 24 -3.08 -5.59 7.75
CA ASN A 24 -2.10 -6.56 7.25
C ASN A 24 -0.67 -6.33 7.78
N THR A 25 -0.55 -5.70 8.95
CA THR A 25 0.75 -5.41 9.60
C THR A 25 1.56 -6.66 9.94
N ASP A 26 0.92 -7.82 9.92
CA ASP A 26 1.51 -9.10 10.26
C ASP A 26 2.17 -9.83 9.08
N VAL A 27 1.99 -9.36 7.83
CA VAL A 27 2.57 -10.00 6.64
C VAL A 27 3.47 -9.09 5.82
N ILE A 28 3.23 -7.78 5.82
CA ILE A 28 3.99 -6.82 5.02
C ILE A 28 3.97 -5.45 5.70
N LEU A 29 5.02 -4.66 5.50
CA LEU A 29 5.10 -3.30 6.03
C LEU A 29 4.55 -2.33 5.00
N ILE A 30 3.48 -1.61 5.35
CA ILE A 30 2.80 -0.69 4.46
C ILE A 30 2.85 0.72 5.05
N PHE A 31 3.25 1.69 4.23
CA PHE A 31 3.25 3.11 4.59
C PHE A 31 2.29 3.87 3.69
N ALA A 32 1.25 4.45 4.27
CA ALA A 32 0.35 5.37 3.60
C ALA A 32 0.63 6.79 4.12
N ARG A 33 1.02 7.72 3.23
CA ARG A 33 1.42 9.08 3.62
C ARG A 33 0.70 10.13 2.79
N PHE A 34 0.00 11.03 3.46
CA PHE A 34 -0.56 12.23 2.82
C PHE A 34 0.36 13.45 3.05
N SER A 35 0.72 14.12 1.96
CA SER A 35 1.54 15.34 1.95
C SER A 35 0.69 16.55 1.56
N GLY A 36 0.09 17.21 2.57
CA GLY A 36 -0.84 18.33 2.32
C GLY A 36 -0.22 19.53 1.60
N HIS A 37 1.08 19.78 1.77
CA HIS A 37 1.78 20.91 1.12
C HIS A 37 1.88 20.79 -0.40
N VAL A 38 1.78 19.57 -0.95
CA VAL A 38 1.78 19.29 -2.40
C VAL A 38 0.52 18.53 -2.83
N ASN A 39 -0.46 18.39 -1.92
CA ASN A 39 -1.70 17.66 -2.15
C ASN A 39 -1.49 16.27 -2.79
N SER A 40 -0.58 15.48 -2.21
CA SER A 40 -0.24 14.14 -2.73
C SER A 40 -0.41 13.04 -1.70
N PHE A 41 -0.62 11.83 -2.18
CA PHE A 41 -0.68 10.61 -1.38
C PHE A 41 0.34 9.60 -1.92
N GLU A 42 1.17 9.07 -1.03
CA GLU A 42 2.21 8.09 -1.33
C GLU A 42 1.91 6.79 -0.59
N VAL A 43 2.12 5.67 -1.27
CA VAL A 43 2.01 4.33 -0.70
C VAL A 43 3.30 3.57 -0.98
N ASP A 44 3.97 3.13 0.08
CA ASP A 44 5.10 2.22 0.02
C ASP A 44 4.71 0.87 0.61
N ALA A 45 5.28 -0.21 0.07
CA ALA A 45 5.19 -1.55 0.66
C ALA A 45 6.56 -2.22 0.65
N ASP A 46 6.97 -2.72 1.81
CA ASP A 46 8.28 -3.33 2.07
C ASP A 46 8.06 -4.71 2.72
N PRO A 47 8.94 -5.71 2.49
CA PRO A 47 8.84 -7.01 3.15
C PRO A 47 8.81 -6.90 4.69
N LYS A 48 8.15 -7.85 5.37
CA LYS A 48 8.01 -7.84 6.84
C LYS A 48 9.35 -7.77 7.59
N GLY A 49 10.39 -8.40 7.04
CA GLY A 49 11.73 -8.46 7.62
C GLY A 49 12.63 -7.26 7.30
N THR A 50 12.13 -6.23 6.62
CA THR A 50 12.95 -5.10 6.18
C THR A 50 13.55 -4.33 7.35
N VAL A 51 14.86 -4.08 7.27
CA VAL A 51 15.64 -3.35 8.27
C VAL A 51 15.84 -1.89 7.84
N TYR A 52 15.39 -0.95 8.67
CA TYR A 52 15.50 0.50 8.42
C TYR A 52 16.70 1.10 9.14
N GLU A 53 17.91 0.68 8.75
CA GLU A 53 19.16 1.20 9.30
C GLU A 53 19.79 2.28 8.42
N LYS A 54 20.53 3.20 9.05
CA LYS A 54 21.22 4.27 8.34
C LYS A 54 22.31 3.66 7.42
N GLY A 55 22.17 3.89 6.12
CA GLY A 55 23.11 3.41 5.11
C GLY A 55 22.70 2.09 4.45
N VAL A 56 21.64 1.44 4.92
CA VAL A 56 21.03 0.28 4.26
C VAL A 56 19.85 0.76 3.41
N ARG A 57 19.83 0.38 2.13
CA ARG A 57 18.67 0.63 1.29
C ARG A 57 17.63 -0.45 1.60
N PRO A 58 16.42 -0.09 2.04
CA PRO A 58 15.37 -1.08 2.28
C PRO A 58 14.96 -1.72 0.95
N ASP A 59 14.69 -3.02 1.00
CA ASP A 59 14.04 -3.73 -0.10
C ASP A 59 12.59 -3.26 -0.19
N ARG A 60 12.20 -2.82 -1.38
CA ARG A 60 10.88 -2.25 -1.64
C ARG A 60 10.15 -3.06 -2.68
N LEU A 61 8.93 -3.44 -2.35
CA LEU A 61 8.02 -4.13 -3.26
C LEU A 61 7.22 -3.11 -4.09
N MET A 62 6.83 -2.00 -3.46
CA MET A 62 6.06 -0.94 -4.11
C MET A 62 6.48 0.44 -3.58
N ARG A 63 6.48 1.42 -4.48
CA ARG A 63 6.54 2.84 -4.15
C ARG A 63 5.78 3.61 -5.22
N GLU A 64 4.59 4.06 -4.87
CA GLU A 64 3.73 4.80 -5.77
C GLU A 64 3.24 6.08 -5.10
N TYR A 65 3.00 7.11 -5.91
CA TYR A 65 2.42 8.35 -5.43
C TYR A 65 1.49 8.96 -6.46
N VAL A 66 0.55 9.76 -5.96
CA VAL A 66 -0.46 10.44 -6.74
C VAL A 66 -0.66 11.84 -6.20
N TYR A 67 -0.65 12.83 -7.11
CA TYR A 67 -1.12 14.17 -6.80
C TYR A 67 -2.63 14.22 -7.03
N PHE A 68 -3.41 14.79 -6.11
CA PHE A 68 -4.87 14.81 -6.23
C PHE A 68 -5.40 15.84 -7.23
N ASP A 69 -4.56 16.78 -7.67
CA ASP A 69 -4.88 17.72 -8.74
C ASP A 69 -4.71 17.12 -10.15
N HIS A 70 -4.10 15.93 -10.26
CA HIS A 70 -3.93 15.25 -11.54
C HIS A 70 -5.27 14.68 -12.05
N PRO A 71 -5.58 14.81 -13.36
CA PRO A 71 -6.85 14.38 -13.93
C PRO A 71 -7.10 12.86 -13.82
N ASN A 72 -6.04 12.06 -13.64
CA ASN A 72 -6.10 10.61 -13.49
C ASN A 72 -5.85 10.15 -12.04
N ALA A 73 -6.01 11.02 -11.04
CA ALA A 73 -5.74 10.69 -9.64
C ALA A 73 -6.54 9.47 -9.14
N LEU A 74 -7.84 9.41 -9.47
CA LEU A 74 -8.69 8.28 -9.08
C LEU A 74 -8.24 6.95 -9.71
N GLU A 75 -7.92 6.95 -11.01
CA GLU A 75 -7.43 5.76 -11.71
C GLU A 75 -6.11 5.27 -11.11
N LYS A 76 -5.18 6.18 -10.81
CA LYS A 76 -3.93 5.85 -10.14
C LYS A 76 -4.17 5.27 -8.75
N LEU A 77 -5.06 5.84 -7.96
CA LEU A 77 -5.41 5.33 -6.63
C LEU A 77 -5.97 3.91 -6.70
N LEU A 78 -6.86 3.63 -7.65
CA LEU A 78 -7.40 2.29 -7.89
C LEU A 78 -6.29 1.30 -8.28
N SER A 79 -5.36 1.72 -9.14
CA SER A 79 -4.20 0.88 -9.50
C SER A 79 -3.31 0.59 -8.29
N ILE A 80 -3.08 1.58 -7.42
CA ILE A 80 -2.27 1.42 -6.21
C ILE A 80 -2.96 0.45 -5.24
N GLU A 81 -4.28 0.61 -5.03
CA GLU A 81 -5.06 -0.26 -4.15
C GLU A 81 -5.07 -1.71 -4.65
N SER A 82 -5.21 -1.92 -5.96
CA SER A 82 -5.13 -3.24 -6.57
C SER A 82 -3.73 -3.86 -6.43
N GLN A 83 -2.66 -3.12 -6.75
CA GLN A 83 -1.28 -3.61 -6.58
C GLN A 83 -0.98 -3.97 -5.12
N LEU A 84 -1.40 -3.13 -4.18
CA LEU A 84 -1.23 -3.39 -2.76
C LEU A 84 -1.98 -4.65 -2.31
N THR A 85 -3.19 -4.86 -2.82
CA THR A 85 -4.00 -6.06 -2.52
C THR A 85 -3.30 -7.33 -3.00
N GLU A 86 -2.75 -7.35 -4.21
CA GLU A 86 -2.01 -8.49 -4.75
C GLU A 86 -0.73 -8.79 -3.93
N LEU A 87 0.00 -7.75 -3.52
CA LEU A 87 1.17 -7.91 -2.64
C LEU A 87 0.79 -8.50 -1.28
N ILE A 88 -0.33 -8.07 -0.70
CA ILE A 88 -0.84 -8.62 0.56
C ILE A 88 -1.22 -10.09 0.40
N ILE A 89 -1.92 -10.46 -0.68
CA ILE A 89 -2.30 -11.85 -0.96
C ILE A 89 -1.05 -12.71 -1.06
N THR A 90 -0.07 -12.27 -1.85
CA THR A 90 1.19 -13.01 -2.04
C THR A 90 1.93 -13.19 -0.71
N ALA A 91 2.10 -12.11 0.07
CA ALA A 91 2.77 -12.18 1.37
C ALA A 91 2.03 -13.08 2.38
N ARG A 92 0.69 -13.15 2.28
CA ARG A 92 -0.15 -14.03 3.11
C ARG A 92 0.08 -15.50 2.74
N GLU A 93 0.05 -15.82 1.45
CA GLU A 93 0.29 -17.17 0.93
C GLU A 93 1.70 -17.68 1.30
N GLU A 94 2.71 -16.81 1.17
CA GLU A 94 4.08 -17.13 1.59
C GLU A 94 4.17 -17.40 3.09
N ALA A 95 3.60 -16.55 3.94
CA ALA A 95 3.59 -16.74 5.39
C ALA A 95 2.87 -18.04 5.81
N GLU A 96 1.77 -18.40 5.13
CA GLU A 96 1.08 -19.66 5.36
C GLU A 96 1.90 -20.89 4.94
N SER A 97 2.67 -20.77 3.85
CA SER A 97 3.56 -21.83 3.36
C SER A 97 4.71 -22.08 4.33
N GLU A 98 5.37 -21.02 4.80
CA GLU A 98 6.45 -21.09 5.78
C GLU A 98 5.98 -21.72 7.10
N ALA A 99 4.81 -21.31 7.60
CA ALA A 99 4.25 -21.86 8.82
C ALA A 99 3.94 -23.37 8.70
N LYS A 100 3.56 -23.87 7.52
CA LYS A 100 3.34 -25.31 7.30
C LYS A 100 4.67 -26.08 7.26
N ALA A 101 5.69 -25.52 6.62
CA ALA A 101 7.02 -26.13 6.54
C ALA A 101 7.67 -26.32 7.92
N GLU A 102 7.48 -25.37 8.85
CA GLU A 102 7.99 -25.48 10.23
C GLU A 102 7.30 -26.58 11.05
N VAL A 103 6.05 -26.94 10.73
CA VAL A 103 5.28 -27.96 11.47
C VAL A 103 5.58 -29.38 10.97
N GLU A 104 6.03 -29.51 9.71
CA GLU A 104 6.36 -30.79 9.08
C GLU A 104 7.85 -31.18 9.21
N ALA A 105 8.72 -30.28 9.68
CA ALA A 105 10.15 -30.50 9.92
C ALA A 105 10.46 -31.05 11.33
#